data_AF-A9DLR1-F1
#
_entry.id   AF-A9DLR1-F1
#
_cell.length_a   1.000
_cell.length_b   1.000
_cell.length_c   1.000
_cell.angle_alpha   90.00
_cell.angle_beta   90.00
_cell.angle_gamma   90.00
#
_symmetry.space_group_name_H-M   'P 1'
#
loop_
_entity.id
_entity.type
_entity.pdbx_description
1 polymer ?
#
loop_
_entity_poly.entity_id
_entity_poly.type
_entity_poly.pdbx_seq_one_letter_code
_entity_poly.pdbx_strand_id
1 'polypeptide(L)'
;MSHNIEAVMAEKKSITEYAASLLGTELSDKHFLEVLDQPVIKQHFILAGMGLENGHFVGNDPSWNPGSSYDPRQRSWYQEVKKQGGFVFTAPYADASSGAVLVSAAMPLSENGEFKGALFTDISLKSLADISNRANFFGAGYAFIVGKQGEFIAYPDSSKNGRPMSQIFGSQLDVSVASSQLDIDGKMHSLIFRPGLEPGNCAG
;
A
#
# COMPACT_ATOMS: atom_id res chain seq x y z
N MET A 1 -5.40 3.80 -18.22
CA MET A 1 -5.85 3.21 -16.94
C MET A 1 -4.69 2.81 -16.07
N SER A 2 -3.78 1.92 -16.49
CA SER A 2 -2.56 1.62 -15.70
C SER A 2 -1.76 2.89 -15.39
N HIS A 3 -1.57 3.80 -16.36
CA HIS A 3 -0.90 5.08 -16.17
C HIS A 3 -1.53 5.96 -15.06
N ASN A 4 -2.84 5.88 -14.82
CA ASN A 4 -3.48 6.68 -13.78
C ASN A 4 -3.16 6.12 -12.38
N ILE A 5 -3.13 4.78 -12.24
CA ILE A 5 -2.75 4.13 -10.99
C ILE A 5 -1.25 4.26 -10.76
N GLU A 6 -0.42 4.07 -11.79
CA GLU A 6 1.02 4.29 -11.73
C GLU A 6 1.34 5.71 -11.28
N ALA A 7 0.69 6.73 -11.85
CA ALA A 7 0.88 8.13 -11.44
C ALA A 7 0.45 8.38 -9.99
N VAL A 8 -0.68 7.82 -9.56
CA VAL A 8 -1.15 7.95 -8.17
C VAL A 8 -0.18 7.26 -7.21
N MET A 9 0.28 6.06 -7.52
CA MET A 9 1.25 5.35 -6.69
C MET A 9 2.59 6.08 -6.66
N ALA A 10 3.07 6.61 -7.79
CA ALA A 10 4.27 7.45 -7.84
C ALA A 10 4.14 8.70 -6.96
N GLU A 11 2.99 9.37 -6.98
CA GLU A 11 2.69 10.49 -6.08
C GLU A 11 2.75 10.08 -4.60
N LYS A 12 2.11 8.96 -4.22
CA LYS A 12 2.16 8.45 -2.84
C LYS A 12 3.59 8.14 -2.40
N LYS A 13 4.38 7.54 -3.29
CA LYS A 13 5.80 7.28 -3.07
C LYS A 13 6.55 8.60 -2.80
N SER A 14 6.45 9.57 -3.71
CA SER A 14 7.16 10.85 -3.60
C SER A 14 6.81 11.61 -2.32
N ILE A 15 5.54 11.63 -1.92
CA ILE A 15 5.12 12.30 -0.68
C ILE A 15 5.71 11.57 0.55
N THR A 16 5.74 10.23 0.54
CA THR A 16 6.28 9.43 1.65
C THR A 16 7.81 9.59 1.75
N GLU A 17 8.52 9.56 0.63
CA GLU A 17 9.96 9.81 0.57
C GLU A 17 10.30 11.24 1.04
N TYR A 18 9.50 12.22 0.63
CA TYR A 18 9.67 13.60 1.08
C TYR A 18 9.41 13.75 2.60
N ALA A 19 8.36 13.13 3.13
CA ALA A 19 8.11 13.14 4.57
C ALA A 19 9.26 12.48 5.35
N ALA A 20 9.77 11.33 4.88
CA ALA A 20 10.93 10.69 5.49
C ALA A 20 12.18 11.57 5.46
N SER A 21 12.41 12.33 4.39
CA SER A 21 13.57 13.23 4.29
C SER A 21 13.46 14.43 5.23
N LEU A 22 12.24 14.92 5.51
CA LEU A 22 11.99 15.96 6.49
C LEU A 22 12.21 15.48 7.94
N LEU A 23 11.93 14.20 8.23
CA LEU A 23 12.28 13.62 9.53
C LEU A 23 13.80 13.57 9.73
N GLY A 24 14.55 13.18 8.69
CA GLY A 24 15.99 13.05 8.75
C GLY A 24 16.42 12.13 9.88
N THR A 25 17.29 12.62 10.78
CA THR A 25 17.75 11.89 11.97
C THR A 25 17.01 12.28 13.25
N GLU A 26 16.12 13.27 13.22
CA GLU A 26 15.38 13.71 14.41
C GLU A 26 14.10 12.87 14.58
N LEU A 27 14.22 11.72 15.23
CA LEU A 27 13.13 10.75 15.36
C LEU A 27 12.30 10.93 16.64
N SER A 28 12.07 12.18 17.06
CA SER A 28 11.21 12.48 18.21
C SER A 28 9.74 12.49 17.83
N ASP A 29 8.84 12.14 18.75
CA ASP A 29 7.38 12.15 18.51
C ASP A 29 6.88 13.53 18.08
N LYS A 30 7.45 14.58 18.69
CA LYS A 30 7.10 15.96 18.37
C LYS A 30 7.47 16.30 16.92
N HIS A 31 8.71 16.02 16.51
CA HIS A 31 9.15 16.26 15.14
C HIS A 31 8.35 15.41 14.13
N PHE A 32 8.08 14.16 14.49
CA PHE A 32 7.22 13.29 13.69
C PHE A 32 5.86 13.93 13.43
N LEU A 33 5.18 14.41 14.48
CA LEU A 33 3.86 15.03 14.33
C LEU A 33 3.94 16.36 13.57
N GLU A 34 5.00 17.16 13.75
CA GLU A 34 5.21 18.40 12.98
C GLU A 34 5.29 18.12 11.47
N VAL A 35 5.85 16.98 11.05
CA VAL A 35 5.95 16.61 9.62
C VAL A 35 4.72 15.83 9.14
N LEU A 36 4.25 14.83 9.89
CA LEU A 36 3.24 13.86 9.43
C LEU A 36 1.81 14.24 9.79
N ASP A 37 1.58 15.27 10.60
CA ASP A 37 0.23 15.79 10.87
C ASP A 37 -0.21 16.88 9.86
N GLN A 38 0.66 17.20 8.89
CA GLN A 38 0.43 18.23 7.88
C GLN A 38 -0.77 17.90 6.97
N PRO A 39 -1.51 18.93 6.49
CA PRO A 39 -2.70 18.74 5.65
C PRO A 39 -2.48 17.88 4.41
N VAL A 40 -1.31 18.00 3.76
CA VAL A 40 -0.97 17.20 2.57
C VAL A 40 -0.89 15.71 2.89
N ILE A 41 -0.41 15.33 4.07
CA ILE A 41 -0.36 13.92 4.49
C ILE A 41 -1.79 13.40 4.70
N LYS A 42 -2.61 14.14 5.45
CA LYS A 42 -4.02 13.77 5.73
C LYS A 42 -4.90 13.75 4.48
N GLN A 43 -4.57 14.55 3.47
CA GLN A 43 -5.27 14.54 2.19
C GLN A 43 -4.93 13.30 1.35
N HIS A 44 -3.69 12.79 1.45
CA HIS A 44 -3.22 11.70 0.60
C HIS A 44 -3.27 10.32 1.26
N PHE A 45 -3.30 10.23 2.60
CA PHE A 45 -3.19 8.97 3.32
C PHE A 45 -4.25 8.83 4.40
N ILE A 46 -4.59 7.58 4.74
CA ILE A 46 -5.52 7.28 5.84
C ILE A 46 -4.85 7.58 7.18
N LEU A 47 -3.61 7.10 7.32
CA LEU A 47 -2.82 7.17 8.54
C LEU A 47 -1.35 7.29 8.16
N ALA A 48 -0.55 7.91 9.02
CA ALA A 48 0.90 7.81 8.98
C ALA A 48 1.42 7.42 10.37
N GLY A 49 2.52 6.67 10.40
CA GLY A 49 3.12 6.24 11.65
C GLY A 49 4.61 5.94 11.51
N MET A 50 5.31 6.06 12.63
CA MET A 50 6.71 5.70 12.78
C MET A 50 6.85 4.63 13.85
N GLY A 51 7.60 3.57 13.54
CA GLY A 51 8.06 2.59 14.50
C GLY A 51 9.58 2.60 14.61
N LEU A 52 10.12 2.43 15.81
CA LEU A 52 11.57 2.42 16.06
C LEU A 52 12.06 1.04 16.52
N GLU A 53 13.36 0.78 16.41
CA GLU A 53 13.99 -0.51 16.78
C GLU A 53 13.79 -0.89 18.25
N ASN A 54 13.61 0.11 19.13
CA ASN A 54 13.28 -0.09 20.54
C ASN A 54 11.81 -0.49 20.79
N GLY A 55 10.98 -0.60 19.73
CA GLY A 55 9.56 -0.93 19.82
C GLY A 55 8.65 0.28 20.03
N HIS A 56 9.21 1.49 20.12
CA HIS A 56 8.43 2.72 20.23
C HIS A 56 7.61 2.96 18.96
N PHE A 57 6.39 3.47 19.14
CA PHE A 57 5.47 3.77 18.06
C PHE A 57 4.83 5.15 18.27
N VAL A 58 4.76 5.92 17.21
CA VAL A 58 3.98 7.17 17.13
C VAL A 58 3.16 7.18 15.83
N GLY A 59 1.90 7.58 15.91
CA GLY A 59 1.01 7.73 14.76
C GLY A 59 0.37 9.12 14.75
N ASN A 60 -0.15 9.55 13.59
CA ASN A 60 -0.81 10.85 13.44
C ASN A 60 -2.34 10.80 13.66
N ASP A 61 -2.89 9.67 14.08
CA ASP A 61 -4.26 9.57 14.59
C ASP A 61 -4.25 9.58 16.12
N PRO A 62 -4.64 10.70 16.77
CA PRO A 62 -4.66 10.81 18.22
C PRO A 62 -5.73 9.94 18.89
N SER A 63 -6.69 9.41 18.12
CA SER A 63 -7.75 8.54 18.64
C SER A 63 -7.32 7.08 18.77
N TRP A 64 -6.23 6.70 18.09
CA TRP A 64 -5.73 5.34 18.13
C TRP A 64 -4.65 5.17 19.19
N ASN A 65 -4.96 4.37 20.23
CA ASN A 65 -4.00 3.92 21.23
C ASN A 65 -3.88 2.39 21.17
N PRO A 66 -2.80 1.84 20.61
CA PRO A 66 -2.68 0.40 20.38
C PRO A 66 -2.29 -0.39 21.65
N GLY A 67 -2.04 0.29 22.77
CA GLY A 67 -1.67 -0.33 24.05
C GLY A 67 -0.26 -0.93 24.05
N SER A 68 0.15 -1.46 25.21
CA SER A 68 1.52 -1.96 25.43
C SER A 68 1.86 -3.27 24.73
N SER A 69 0.86 -3.99 24.22
CA SER A 69 1.06 -5.25 23.48
C SER A 69 1.39 -5.04 22.00
N TYR A 70 1.22 -3.81 21.49
CA TYR A 70 1.52 -3.51 20.10
C TYR A 70 3.02 -3.33 19.89
N ASP A 71 3.57 -4.09 18.95
CA ASP A 71 4.96 -3.97 18.53
C ASP A 71 5.01 -3.61 17.04
N PRO A 72 5.44 -2.39 16.66
CA PRO A 72 5.52 -2.00 15.26
C PRO A 72 6.49 -2.88 14.46
N ARG A 73 7.47 -3.51 15.10
CA ARG A 73 8.48 -4.36 14.45
C ARG A 73 7.93 -5.69 13.94
N GLN A 74 6.76 -6.08 14.42
CA GLN A 74 6.04 -7.28 13.98
C GLN A 74 5.10 -6.99 12.80
N ARG A 75 4.98 -5.74 12.36
CA ARG A 75 4.07 -5.35 11.28
C ARG A 75 4.74 -5.52 9.92
N SER A 76 3.96 -5.92 8.91
CA SER A 76 4.48 -6.20 7.56
C SER A 76 5.25 -5.02 6.97
N TRP A 77 4.74 -3.79 7.10
CA TRP A 77 5.42 -2.58 6.63
C TRP A 77 6.82 -2.41 7.22
N TYR A 78 7.01 -2.74 8.50
CA TYR A 78 8.30 -2.64 9.18
C TYR A 78 9.26 -3.73 8.69
N GLN A 79 8.78 -4.97 8.62
CA GLN A 79 9.60 -6.12 8.23
C GLN A 79 10.02 -6.05 6.76
N GLU A 80 9.10 -5.66 5.87
CA GLU A 80 9.37 -5.53 4.44
C GLU A 80 10.38 -4.43 4.17
N VAL A 81 10.20 -3.24 4.76
CA VAL A 81 11.11 -2.12 4.53
C VAL A 81 12.48 -2.36 5.16
N LYS A 82 12.55 -2.98 6.34
CA LYS A 82 13.82 -3.37 6.98
C LYS A 82 14.58 -4.40 6.14
N LYS A 83 13.87 -5.37 5.56
CA LYS A 83 14.45 -6.38 4.68
C LYS A 83 14.96 -5.77 3.37
N GLN A 84 14.21 -4.85 2.78
CA GLN A 84 14.57 -4.24 1.49
C GLN A 84 15.62 -3.13 1.63
N GLY A 85 15.68 -2.44 2.77
CA GLY A 85 16.62 -1.35 3.02
C GLY A 85 16.31 -0.06 2.23
N GLY A 86 15.11 0.04 1.66
CA GLY A 86 14.66 1.18 0.85
C GLY A 86 13.14 1.24 0.76
N PHE A 87 12.61 2.17 -0.02
CA PHE A 87 11.18 2.34 -0.22
C PHE A 87 10.47 1.03 -0.60
N VAL A 88 9.32 0.76 0.01
CA VAL A 88 8.43 -0.36 -0.35
C VAL A 88 6.97 0.06 -0.40
N PHE A 89 6.21 -0.58 -1.29
CA PHE A 89 4.77 -0.75 -1.08
C PHE A 89 4.53 -2.15 -0.53
N THR A 90 3.79 -2.26 0.55
CA THR A 90 3.53 -3.57 1.17
C THR A 90 2.60 -4.44 0.33
N ALA A 91 2.62 -5.74 0.57
CA ALA A 91 1.47 -6.58 0.25
C ALA A 91 0.23 -6.13 1.07
N PRO A 92 -1.00 -6.47 0.65
CA PRO A 92 -2.19 -6.22 1.45
C PRO A 92 -2.12 -6.88 2.83
N TYR A 93 -2.43 -6.14 3.88
CA TYR A 93 -2.49 -6.68 5.24
C TYR A 93 -3.61 -6.02 6.04
N ALA A 94 -4.03 -6.67 7.13
CA ALA A 94 -5.04 -6.12 8.02
C ALA A 94 -4.45 -4.99 8.88
N ASP A 95 -5.06 -3.82 8.78
CA ASP A 95 -4.77 -2.66 9.61
C ASP A 95 -4.95 -3.00 11.10
N ALA A 96 -4.04 -2.51 11.94
CA ALA A 96 -4.11 -2.73 13.38
C ALA A 96 -5.15 -1.83 14.06
N SER A 97 -5.50 -0.69 13.46
CA SER A 97 -6.49 0.23 14.03
C SER A 97 -7.92 -0.19 13.69
N SER A 98 -8.21 -0.40 12.40
CA SER A 98 -9.56 -0.65 11.88
C SER A 98 -9.86 -2.11 11.56
N GLY A 99 -8.83 -2.96 11.40
CA GLY A 99 -8.98 -4.33 10.87
C GLY A 99 -9.26 -4.40 9.37
N ALA A 100 -9.39 -3.26 8.69
CA ALA A 100 -9.57 -3.22 7.24
C ALA A 100 -8.30 -3.67 6.52
N VAL A 101 -8.44 -4.32 5.36
CA VAL A 101 -7.29 -4.62 4.50
C VAL A 101 -6.81 -3.32 3.88
N LEU A 102 -5.50 -3.06 3.95
CA LEU A 102 -4.84 -1.91 3.34
C LEU A 102 -3.46 -2.27 2.77
N VAL A 103 -2.86 -1.31 2.05
CA VAL A 103 -1.44 -1.33 1.69
C VAL A 103 -0.80 -0.05 2.22
N SER A 104 0.48 -0.13 2.56
CA SER A 104 1.25 1.03 3.01
C SER A 104 2.39 1.32 2.06
N ALA A 105 2.71 2.60 1.89
CA ALA A 105 4.04 3.01 1.46
C ALA A 105 4.93 3.08 2.71
N ALA A 106 6.11 2.48 2.69
CA ALA A 106 7.01 2.48 3.82
C ALA A 106 8.44 2.86 3.42
N MET A 107 9.11 3.57 4.33
CA MET A 107 10.47 4.08 4.18
C MET A 107 11.32 3.71 5.39
N PRO A 108 12.57 3.27 5.20
CA PRO A 108 13.47 3.07 6.31
C PRO A 108 13.89 4.44 6.85
N LEU A 109 14.01 4.52 8.17
CA LEU A 109 14.58 5.66 8.88
C LEU A 109 15.95 5.24 9.39
N SER A 110 16.99 5.97 9.00
CA SER A 110 18.37 5.60 9.27
C SER A 110 19.15 6.78 9.83
N GLU A 111 20.08 6.48 10.72
CA GLU A 111 21.03 7.43 11.28
C GLU A 111 22.44 6.88 11.08
N ASN A 112 23.32 7.63 10.42
CA ASN A 112 24.69 7.21 10.09
C ASN A 112 24.78 5.87 9.32
N GLY A 113 23.78 5.57 8.47
CA GLY A 113 23.72 4.32 7.72
C GLY A 113 23.17 3.13 8.49
N GLU A 114 22.85 3.30 9.78
CA GLU A 114 22.20 2.27 10.60
C GLU A 114 20.69 2.46 10.58
N PHE A 115 19.95 1.36 10.39
CA PHE A 115 18.50 1.35 10.50
C PHE A 115 18.06 1.65 11.95
N LYS A 116 17.24 2.68 12.14
CA LYS A 116 16.68 3.07 13.44
C LYS A 116 15.18 2.79 13.55
N GLY A 117 14.50 2.63 12.42
CA GLY A 117 13.08 2.40 12.38
C GLY A 117 12.51 2.53 10.97
N ALA A 118 11.19 2.65 10.90
CA ALA A 118 10.47 2.77 9.66
C ALA A 118 9.31 3.76 9.79
N LEU A 119 9.10 4.54 8.74
CA LEU A 119 7.89 5.33 8.49
C LEU A 119 6.95 4.51 7.61
N PHE A 120 5.65 4.58 7.86
CA PHE A 120 4.64 4.15 6.90
C PHE A 120 3.57 5.23 6.68
N THR A 121 2.92 5.14 5.52
CA THR A 121 1.72 5.90 5.17
C THR A 121 0.70 4.97 4.50
N ASP A 122 -0.52 4.95 5.03
CA ASP A 122 -1.55 4.00 4.64
C ASP A 122 -2.39 4.51 3.46
N ILE A 123 -2.58 3.63 2.49
CA ILE A 123 -3.27 3.95 1.23
C ILE A 123 -4.62 3.23 1.20
N SER A 124 -5.66 4.01 0.90
CA SER A 124 -7.02 3.47 0.75
C SER A 124 -7.16 2.60 -0.49
N LEU A 125 -7.40 1.30 -0.26
CA LEU A 125 -7.71 0.35 -1.34
C LEU A 125 -9.02 0.71 -2.04
N LYS A 126 -9.98 1.28 -1.31
CA LYS A 126 -11.22 1.80 -1.90
C LYS A 126 -10.90 2.92 -2.89
N SER A 127 -10.06 3.89 -2.51
CA SER A 127 -9.66 4.97 -3.41
C SER A 127 -8.95 4.43 -4.65
N LEU A 128 -8.08 3.42 -4.51
CA LEU A 128 -7.42 2.78 -5.65
C LEU A 128 -8.42 2.05 -6.57
N ALA A 129 -9.41 1.36 -6.01
CA ALA A 129 -10.48 0.73 -6.77
C ALA A 129 -11.33 1.78 -7.52
N ASP A 130 -11.72 2.87 -6.85
CA ASP A 130 -12.48 3.96 -7.45
C ASP A 130 -11.71 4.60 -8.62
N ILE A 131 -10.42 4.91 -8.43
CA ILE A 131 -9.55 5.48 -9.48
C ILE A 131 -9.42 4.52 -10.67
N SER A 132 -9.25 3.23 -10.40
CA SER A 132 -9.13 2.20 -11.45
C SER A 132 -10.38 2.11 -12.32
N ASN A 133 -11.55 2.39 -11.74
CA ASN A 133 -12.85 2.24 -12.39
C ASN A 133 -13.44 3.55 -12.94
N ARG A 134 -12.73 4.69 -12.84
CA ARG A 134 -13.23 5.98 -13.37
C ARG A 134 -13.54 5.98 -14.87
N ALA A 135 -12.87 5.13 -15.66
CA ALA A 135 -13.12 5.02 -17.09
C ALA A 135 -14.48 4.36 -17.42
N ASN A 136 -15.15 3.74 -16.43
CA ASN A 136 -16.47 3.09 -16.49
C ASN A 136 -16.68 2.02 -17.58
N PHE A 137 -15.69 1.72 -18.41
CA PHE A 137 -15.70 0.68 -19.47
C PHE A 137 -16.99 0.63 -20.33
N PHE A 138 -17.75 1.72 -20.40
CA PHE A 138 -19.11 1.76 -20.97
C PHE A 138 -20.04 0.64 -20.44
N GLY A 139 -19.85 0.21 -19.19
CA GLY A 139 -20.59 -0.90 -18.57
C GLY A 139 -20.14 -2.29 -18.98
N ALA A 140 -19.09 -2.42 -19.80
CA ALA A 140 -18.60 -3.72 -20.29
C ALA A 140 -17.76 -4.50 -19.27
N GLY A 141 -17.40 -3.89 -18.14
CA GLY A 141 -16.58 -4.54 -17.11
C GLY A 141 -16.08 -3.58 -16.05
N TYR A 142 -15.07 -4.02 -15.32
CA TYR A 142 -14.43 -3.28 -14.23
C TYR A 142 -12.94 -3.62 -14.17
N ALA A 143 -12.17 -2.78 -13.48
CA ALA A 143 -10.76 -2.99 -13.17
C ALA A 143 -10.57 -3.38 -11.70
N PHE A 144 -9.49 -4.10 -11.46
CA PHE A 144 -8.99 -4.45 -10.14
C PHE A 144 -7.46 -4.44 -10.15
N ILE A 145 -6.86 -4.40 -8.97
CA ILE A 145 -5.41 -4.47 -8.77
C ILE A 145 -5.11 -5.77 -8.01
N VAL A 146 -4.09 -6.50 -8.46
CA VAL A 146 -3.66 -7.77 -7.85
C VAL A 146 -2.22 -7.71 -7.43
N GLY A 147 -1.91 -8.38 -6.32
CA GLY A 147 -0.56 -8.61 -5.86
C GLY A 147 0.13 -9.71 -6.66
N LYS A 148 1.44 -9.85 -6.44
CA LYS A 148 2.28 -10.82 -7.14
C LYS A 148 1.86 -12.27 -6.86
N GLN A 149 1.14 -12.53 -5.76
CA GLN A 149 0.70 -13.87 -5.37
C GLN A 149 -0.73 -14.15 -5.85
N GLY A 150 -1.34 -13.23 -6.59
CA GLY A 150 -2.69 -13.37 -7.14
C GLY A 150 -3.81 -13.01 -6.17
N GLU A 151 -3.50 -12.35 -5.06
CA GLU A 151 -4.45 -11.74 -4.13
C GLU A 151 -4.95 -10.39 -4.65
N PHE A 152 -6.21 -10.05 -4.39
CA PHE A 152 -6.72 -8.72 -4.73
C PHE A 152 -6.13 -7.66 -3.79
N ILE A 153 -5.42 -6.69 -4.36
CA ILE A 153 -5.06 -5.44 -3.65
C ILE A 153 -6.27 -4.52 -3.63
N ALA A 154 -6.91 -4.28 -4.78
CA ALA A 154 -8.07 -3.40 -4.84
C ALA A 154 -9.11 -3.98 -5.79
N TYR A 155 -10.30 -4.24 -5.27
CA TYR A 155 -11.44 -4.78 -6.01
C TYR A 155 -12.66 -3.86 -5.84
N PRO A 156 -13.57 -3.74 -6.82
CA PRO A 156 -14.77 -2.90 -6.70
C PRO A 156 -15.62 -3.21 -5.46
N ASP A 157 -15.81 -4.49 -5.17
CA ASP A 157 -16.33 -4.97 -3.88
C ASP A 157 -15.17 -5.16 -2.89
N SER A 158 -15.04 -4.21 -1.96
CA SER A 158 -13.99 -4.23 -0.93
C SER A 158 -13.94 -5.51 -0.09
N SER A 159 -15.04 -6.27 0.01
CA SER A 159 -15.05 -7.56 0.73
C SER A 159 -14.12 -8.61 0.12
N LYS A 160 -13.67 -8.39 -1.12
CA LYS A 160 -12.76 -9.26 -1.86
C LYS A 160 -11.28 -8.90 -1.68
N ASN A 161 -10.96 -7.73 -1.13
CA ASN A 161 -9.56 -7.33 -0.91
C ASN A 161 -8.85 -8.34 0.01
N GLY A 162 -7.59 -8.66 -0.31
CA GLY A 162 -6.79 -9.69 0.36
C GLY A 162 -7.15 -11.14 0.01
N ARG A 163 -8.26 -11.38 -0.71
CA ARG A 163 -8.63 -12.74 -1.13
C ARG A 163 -7.92 -13.15 -2.41
N PRO A 164 -7.58 -14.44 -2.58
CA PRO A 164 -7.01 -14.92 -3.83
C PRO A 164 -8.03 -14.87 -4.97
N MET A 165 -7.57 -14.46 -6.14
CA MET A 165 -8.36 -14.42 -7.39
C MET A 165 -9.05 -15.75 -7.70
N SER A 166 -8.45 -16.87 -7.33
CA SER A 166 -9.00 -18.21 -7.56
C SER A 166 -10.36 -18.44 -6.89
N GLN A 167 -10.67 -17.71 -5.81
CA GLN A 167 -12.00 -17.79 -5.18
C GLN A 167 -13.10 -17.11 -6.00
N ILE A 168 -12.74 -16.24 -6.95
CA ILE A 168 -13.69 -15.52 -7.82
C ILE A 168 -13.70 -16.11 -9.21
N PHE A 169 -12.52 -16.44 -9.73
CA PHE A 169 -12.32 -16.88 -11.11
C PHE A 169 -12.24 -18.41 -11.26
N GLY A 170 -12.37 -19.16 -10.16
CA GLY A 170 -12.37 -20.62 -10.14
C GLY A 170 -11.01 -21.27 -10.45
N SER A 171 -9.98 -20.49 -10.77
CA SER A 171 -8.63 -20.97 -11.04
C SER A 171 -7.58 -19.92 -10.67
N GLN A 172 -6.35 -20.37 -10.43
CA GLN A 172 -5.22 -19.45 -10.27
C GLN A 172 -4.81 -18.95 -11.65
N LEU A 173 -4.81 -17.63 -11.80
CA LEU A 173 -4.49 -16.97 -13.06
C LEU A 173 -3.03 -16.53 -13.06
N ASP A 174 -2.35 -16.77 -14.18
CA ASP A 174 -0.99 -16.29 -14.38
C ASP A 174 -1.02 -14.79 -14.71
N VAL A 175 -0.65 -13.97 -13.73
CA VAL A 175 -0.60 -12.51 -13.85
C VAL A 175 0.49 -12.03 -14.82
N SER A 176 1.41 -12.90 -15.24
CA SER A 176 2.42 -12.57 -16.26
C SER A 176 1.87 -12.63 -17.69
N VAL A 177 0.72 -13.28 -17.89
CA VAL A 177 0.06 -13.37 -19.19
C VAL A 177 -0.77 -12.11 -19.43
N ALA A 178 -0.43 -11.36 -20.47
CA ALA A 178 -1.06 -10.07 -20.77
C ALA A 178 -2.58 -10.15 -21.00
N SER A 179 -3.07 -11.26 -21.56
CA SER A 179 -4.51 -11.48 -21.71
C SER A 179 -4.89 -12.96 -21.74
N SER A 180 -6.08 -13.24 -21.21
CA SER A 180 -6.72 -14.56 -21.25
C SER A 180 -8.23 -14.42 -21.44
N GLN A 181 -8.88 -15.50 -21.85
CA GLN A 181 -10.34 -15.60 -21.79
C GLN A 181 -10.73 -16.55 -20.68
N LEU A 182 -11.77 -16.18 -19.94
CA LEU A 182 -12.26 -16.95 -18.81
C LEU A 182 -13.80 -17.02 -18.84
N ASP A 183 -14.34 -18.20 -18.59
CA ASP A 183 -15.76 -18.34 -18.28
C ASP A 183 -16.00 -17.98 -16.81
N ILE A 184 -16.85 -16.98 -16.59
CA ILE A 184 -17.34 -16.59 -15.27
C ILE A 184 -18.86 -16.68 -15.31
N ASP A 185 -19.43 -17.58 -14.50
CA ASP A 185 -20.88 -17.81 -14.40
C ASP A 185 -21.58 -18.10 -15.74
N GLY A 186 -20.95 -18.89 -16.61
CA GLY A 186 -21.48 -19.29 -17.92
C GLY A 186 -21.35 -18.22 -19.00
N LYS A 187 -20.50 -17.20 -18.77
CA LYS A 187 -20.25 -16.11 -19.72
C LYS A 187 -18.75 -15.95 -19.94
N MET A 188 -18.36 -15.92 -21.20
CA MET A 188 -16.98 -15.65 -21.61
C MET A 188 -16.62 -14.18 -21.38
N HIS A 189 -15.55 -13.94 -20.66
CA HIS A 189 -14.97 -12.64 -20.39
C HIS A 189 -13.52 -12.59 -20.87
N SER A 190 -13.08 -11.42 -21.31
CA SER A 190 -11.67 -11.14 -21.57
C SER A 190 -11.04 -10.56 -20.31
N LEU A 191 -9.96 -11.19 -19.84
CA LEU A 191 -9.14 -10.68 -18.76
C LEU A 191 -7.83 -10.16 -19.34
N ILE A 192 -7.42 -8.96 -18.91
CA ILE A 192 -6.19 -8.31 -19.37
C ILE A 192 -5.39 -7.89 -18.15
N PHE A 193 -4.21 -8.47 -17.98
CA PHE A 193 -3.24 -8.02 -16.99
C PHE A 193 -2.29 -7.02 -17.63
N ARG A 194 -2.07 -5.90 -16.94
CA ARG A 194 -0.99 -4.98 -17.26
C ARG A 194 -0.07 -4.91 -16.05
N PRO A 195 1.23 -5.23 -16.19
CA PRO A 195 2.15 -5.04 -15.10
C PRO A 195 2.12 -3.58 -14.66
N GLY A 196 2.04 -3.34 -13.36
CA GLY A 196 2.39 -2.03 -12.80
C GLY A 196 3.90 -1.82 -12.89
N LEU A 197 4.36 -0.57 -12.85
CA LEU A 197 5.79 -0.27 -12.73
C LEU A 197 6.37 -1.05 -11.55
N GLU A 198 7.41 -1.85 -11.81
CA GLU A 198 8.08 -2.58 -10.73
C GLU A 198 8.67 -1.57 -9.73
N PRO A 199 8.40 -1.73 -8.42
CA PRO A 199 9.08 -0.96 -7.38
C PRO A 199 10.55 -1.40 -7.34
N GLY A 200 11.37 -0.84 -8.23
CA GLY A 200 12.77 -1.19 -8.39
C GLY A 200 13.45 -0.66 -9.66
N ASN A 201 12.69 -0.26 -10.69
CA ASN A 201 13.26 0.10 -11.99
C ASN A 201 13.12 1.59 -12.38
N CYS A 202 13.08 2.49 -11.40
CA CYS A 202 13.27 3.92 -11.64
C CYS A 202 14.77 4.28 -11.52
N ALA A 203 15.57 3.73 -12.42
CA ALA A 203 16.93 4.18 -12.70
C ALA A 203 17.12 4.11 -14.22
N GLY A 204 16.81 5.21 -14.89
CA GLY A 204 16.97 5.43 -16.32
C GLY A 204 16.94 6.92 -16.61
#